data_AF-A0A352WRX6-F1
#
_entry.id   AF-A0A352WRX6-F1
#
_cell.length_a   1.000
_cell.length_b   1.000
_cell.length_c   1.000
_cell.angle_alpha   90.00
_cell.angle_beta   90.00
_cell.angle_gamma   90.00
#
_symmetry.space_group_name_H-M   'P 1'
#
loop_
_entity.id
_entity.type
_entity.pdbx_description
1 polymer ?
#
loop_
_entity_poly.entity_id
_entity_poly.type
_entity_poly.pdbx_seq_one_letter_code
_entity_poly.pdbx_strand_id
1 'polypeptide(L)' 'MVNSRYIETLTPEVSKDTRSGFGEGLLQAGQANDNIVGLCADLTGSLKMGGFKKAFPDRFFQVGIAEA' A
#
# COMPACT_ATOMS: atom_id res chain seq x y z
N MET A 1 -1.14 36.01 13.11
CA MET A 1 -0.73 34.65 13.50
C MET A 1 -1.83 34.07 14.36
N VAL A 2 -2.38 32.90 14.02
CA VAL A 2 -3.42 32.23 14.82
C VAL A 2 -2.73 31.52 15.98
N ASN A 3 -3.24 31.70 17.20
CA ASN A 3 -2.72 31.05 18.39
C ASN A 3 -3.08 29.55 18.34
N SER A 4 -2.07 28.69 18.19
CA SER A 4 -2.23 27.24 18.05
C SER A 4 -2.87 26.56 19.27
N ARG A 5 -2.99 27.25 20.41
CA ARG A 5 -3.66 26.74 21.62
C ARG A 5 -5.19 26.59 21.48
N TYR A 6 -5.79 27.14 20.42
CA TYR A 6 -7.22 27.00 20.11
C TYR A 6 -7.50 26.04 18.96
N ILE A 7 -6.48 25.33 18.47
CA ILE A 7 -6.62 24.32 17.42
C ILE A 7 -6.44 22.96 18.10
N GLU A 8 -7.53 22.19 18.21
CA GLU A 8 -7.43 20.79 18.65
C GLU A 8 -6.69 19.99 17.59
N THR A 9 -5.52 19.45 17.95
CA THR A 9 -4.78 18.53 17.10
C THR A 9 -5.42 17.15 17.20
N LEU A 10 -6.01 16.67 16.12
CA LEU A 10 -6.52 15.30 16.05
C LEU A 10 -5.34 14.32 16.05
N THR A 11 -5.19 13.54 17.11
CA THR A 11 -4.29 12.36 17.12
C THR A 11 -5.01 11.19 16.45
N PRO A 12 -4.39 10.53 15.45
CA PRO A 12 -4.99 9.35 14.85
C PRO A 12 -5.09 8.21 15.88
N GLU A 13 -6.24 7.55 15.93
CA GLU A 13 -6.48 6.38 16.80
C GLU A 13 -5.52 5.22 16.48
N VAL A 14 -5.11 5.12 15.20
CA VAL A 14 -4.16 4.12 14.72
C VAL A 14 -3.04 4.83 13.96
N SER A 15 -1.81 4.66 14.46
CA SER A 15 -0.61 5.12 13.75
C SER A 15 -0.16 4.07 12.75
N LYS A 16 -0.51 4.28 11.48
CA LYS A 16 -0.15 3.39 10.37
C LYS A 16 0.30 4.21 9.17
N ASP A 17 1.40 3.78 8.55
CA ASP A 17 1.86 4.44 7.33
C ASP A 17 0.94 4.15 6.13
N THR A 18 0.82 5.10 5.23
CA THR A 18 -0.10 5.04 4.08
C THR A 18 0.21 3.87 3.15
N ARG A 19 1.49 3.53 3.00
CA ARG A 19 1.97 2.38 2.21
C ARG A 19 1.52 1.03 2.78
N SER A 20 1.40 0.89 4.10
CA SER A 20 0.84 -0.31 4.73
C SER A 20 -0.66 -0.40 4.45
N GLY A 21 -1.37 0.73 4.48
CA GLY A 21 -2.76 0.81 4.03
C GLY A 21 -2.91 0.41 2.55
N PHE A 22 -2.01 0.88 1.67
CA PHE A 22 -1.98 0.47 0.26
C PHE A 22 -1.77 -1.04 0.11
N GLY A 23 -0.79 -1.62 0.81
CA GLY A 23 -0.53 -3.06 0.73
C GLY A 23 -1.72 -3.94 1.14
N GLU A 24 -2.42 -3.54 2.20
CA GLU A 24 -3.64 -4.21 2.64
C GLU A 24 -4.82 -4.00 1.69
N GLY A 25 -5.01 -2.77 1.20
CA GLY A 25 -6.04 -2.45 0.22
C GLY A 25 -5.83 -3.20 -1.09
N LEU A 26 -4.57 -3.32 -1.55
CA LEU A 26 -4.22 -4.11 -2.72
C LEU A 26 -4.58 -5.59 -2.54
N LEU A 27 -4.26 -6.18 -1.38
CA LEU A 27 -4.66 -7.55 -1.06
C LEU A 27 -6.18 -7.74 -1.08
N GLN A 28 -6.92 -6.82 -0.45
CA GLN A 28 -8.39 -6.85 -0.45
C GLN A 28 -8.96 -6.71 -1.87
N ALA A 29 -8.43 -5.81 -2.68
CA ALA A 29 -8.84 -5.64 -4.07
C ALA A 29 -8.58 -6.91 -4.90
N GLY A 30 -7.44 -7.56 -4.69
CA GLY A 30 -7.12 -8.85 -5.31
C GLY A 30 -8.06 -9.99 -4.92
N GLN A 31 -8.53 -10.00 -3.67
CA GLN A 31 -9.50 -10.98 -3.18
C GLN A 31 -10.90 -10.75 -3.77
N ALA A 32 -11.26 -9.49 -4.03
CA ALA A 32 -12.58 -9.12 -4.54
C ALA A 32 -12.70 -9.24 -6.08
N ASN A 33 -11.60 -9.18 -6.82
CA ASN A 33 -11.62 -9.18 -8.28
C ASN A 33 -10.38 -9.88 -8.89
N ASP A 34 -10.64 -10.93 -9.67
CA ASP A 34 -9.61 -11.74 -10.31
C ASP A 34 -8.82 -10.99 -11.40
N ASN A 35 -9.36 -9.89 -11.93
CA ASN A 35 -8.71 -9.07 -12.96
C ASN A 35 -7.62 -8.13 -12.40
N ILE A 36 -7.52 -7.98 -11.08
CA ILE A 36 -6.49 -7.13 -10.46
C ILE A 36 -5.14 -7.85 -10.53
N VAL A 37 -4.11 -7.12 -10.96
CA VAL A 37 -2.72 -7.57 -11.01
C VAL A 37 -1.82 -6.62 -10.22
N GLY A 38 -0.79 -7.17 -9.60
CA GLY A 38 0.25 -6.39 -8.92
C GLY A 38 1.49 -6.32 -9.79
N LEU A 39 1.83 -5.13 -10.29
CA LEU A 39 3.09 -4.87 -11.00
C LEU A 39 4.01 -4.06 -10.09
N CYS A 40 5.27 -4.45 -9.98
CA CYS A 40 6.24 -3.75 -9.15
C CYS A 40 7.59 -3.64 -9.86
N ALA A 41 8.20 -2.46 -9.79
CA ALA A 41 9.58 -2.21 -10.21
C ALA A 41 10.49 -2.13 -8.96
N ASP A 42 11.05 -3.28 -8.56
CA ASP A 42 12.01 -3.51 -7.45
C ASP A 42 11.66 -2.97 -6.03
N LEU A 43 10.49 -2.38 -5.82
CA LEU A 43 10.10 -1.74 -4.56
C LEU A 43 9.09 -2.54 -3.72
N THR A 44 9.00 -3.86 -3.92
CA THR A 44 7.92 -4.70 -3.34
C THR A 44 7.82 -4.60 -1.82
N GLY A 45 8.95 -4.64 -1.11
CA GLY A 45 8.99 -4.51 0.35
C GLY A 45 8.66 -3.09 0.81
N SER A 46 9.18 -2.09 0.10
CA SER A 46 8.96 -0.67 0.38
C SER A 46 7.50 -0.29 0.23
N LEU A 47 6.80 -0.82 -0.78
CA LEU A 47 5.38 -0.58 -1.04
C LEU A 47 4.45 -1.55 -0.30
N LYS A 48 4.98 -2.42 0.57
CA LYS A 48 4.19 -3.38 1.38
C LYS A 48 3.31 -4.32 0.55
N MET A 49 3.70 -4.65 -0.68
CA MET A 49 2.93 -5.53 -1.59
C MET A 49 3.09 -7.04 -1.31
N GLY A 50 3.84 -7.41 -0.27
CA GLY A 50 4.16 -8.82 0.04
C GLY A 50 2.94 -9.70 0.30
N GLY A 51 1.88 -9.14 0.90
CA GLY A 51 0.61 -9.86 1.12
C GLY A 51 -0.03 -10.30 -0.19
N PHE A 52 -0.16 -9.38 -1.15
CA PHE A 52 -0.70 -9.67 -2.48
C PHE A 52 0.18 -10.68 -3.23
N LYS A 53 1.50 -10.48 -3.25
CA LYS A 53 2.46 -11.41 -3.88
C LYS A 53 2.32 -12.83 -3.34
N LYS A 54 2.15 -13.00 -2.03
CA LYS A 54 1.99 -14.33 -1.39
C LYS A 54 0.64 -14.96 -1.72
N ALA A 55 -0.44 -14.19 -1.74
CA ALA A 55 -1.78 -14.69 -1.98
C ALA A 55 -2.03 -15.02 -3.47
N PHE A 56 -1.44 -14.23 -4.38
CA PHE A 56 -1.70 -14.31 -5.82
C PHE A 56 -0.38 -14.28 -6.62
N PRO A 57 0.49 -15.29 -6.48
CA PRO A 57 1.79 -15.31 -7.14
C PRO A 57 1.67 -15.23 -8.67
N ASP A 58 0.64 -15.84 -9.26
CA ASP A 58 0.40 -15.84 -10.71
C ASP A 58 -0.12 -14.49 -11.25
N ARG A 59 -0.51 -13.57 -10.36
CA ARG A 59 -0.98 -12.21 -10.69
C ARG A 59 -0.03 -11.11 -10.21
N PHE A 60 1.16 -11.48 -9.73
CA PHE A 60 2.17 -10.54 -9.28
C PHE A 60 3.41 -10.59 -10.17
N PHE A 61 3.77 -9.44 -10.74
CA PHE A 61 4.86 -9.30 -11.69
C PHE A 61 5.91 -8.34 -11.14
N GLN A 62 7.16 -8.82 -11.07
CA GLN A 62 8.33 -8.03 -10.72
C GLN A 62 9.15 -7.78 -11.98
N VAL A 63 9.39 -6.51 -12.31
CA VAL A 63 10.10 -6.09 -13.53
C VAL A 63 11.52 -5.57 -13.31
N GLY A 64 12.00 -5.52 -12.06
CA GLY A 64 13.29 -4.92 -11.72
C GLY A 64 13.22 -3.38 -11.75
N ILE A 65 14.35 -2.72 -11.98
CA ILE A 65 14.43 -1.25 -12.09
C ILE A 65 14.10 -0.86 -13.54
N ALA A 66 12.81 -0.91 -13.87
CA ALA A 66 12.29 -0.73 -15.22
C ALA A 66 10.91 -0.02 -15.19
N GLU A 67 10.88 1.21 -14.67
CA GLU A 67 9.65 2.00 -14.59
C GLU A 67 9.20 2.59 -15.94
N ALA A 68 10.07 2.62 -16.95
CA ALA A 68 9.84 3.24 -18.27
C ALA A 68 10.01 2.25 -19.45
#